data_AF-M0ZSD4-F1
#
_entry.id   AF-M0ZSD4-F1
#
_cell.length_a   1.000
_cell.length_b   1.000
_cell.length_c   1.000
_cell.angle_alpha   90.00
_cell.angle_beta   90.00
_cell.angle_gamma   90.00
#
_symmetry.space_group_name_H-M   'P 1'
#
loop_
_entity.id
_entity.type
_entity.pdbx_description
1 polymer ?
#
loop_
_entity_poly.entity_id
_entity_poly.type
_entity_poly.pdbx_seq_one_letter_code
_entity_poly.pdbx_strand_id
1 'polypeptide(L)'
;MDLNYLFISLTPSWTSVAMLIGYFLYLATVGSILPGKLVPGATLSDGTRLHYRCNGLLSLLLLVLLLGVGSQMNLVSPTAIADRGLELLSTTFIFSVLVTLMLYLVGLNSRAKSSSLKPHVSGNLIHDWWFGIQLNPEFMGIDLKFFFVRAGMMGWLLINLSVLAKCVIEAKLSQSMILYQLFCGLYILDYFFYEEFMTSTWDIIAERLGFMLVFGDLVFIPFTFSIQACIHNQFLLPHTNLSLFIYEL
;
A
#
# COMPACT_ATOMS: atom_id res chain seq x y z
N MET A 1 -27.47 11.33 -4.34
CA MET A 1 -26.63 10.14 -4.11
C MET A 1 -27.30 9.34 -3.01
N ASP A 2 -27.77 8.13 -3.31
CA ASP A 2 -28.44 7.30 -2.32
C ASP A 2 -27.42 6.81 -1.30
N LEU A 3 -27.56 7.23 -0.04
CA LEU A 3 -26.69 6.85 1.07
C LEU A 3 -26.50 5.33 1.14
N ASN A 4 -27.57 4.57 0.85
CA ASN A 4 -27.57 3.12 0.82
C ASN A 4 -26.61 2.52 -0.23
N TYR A 5 -26.50 3.13 -1.41
CA TYR A 5 -25.57 2.67 -2.45
C TYR A 5 -24.11 2.88 -2.04
N LEU A 6 -23.81 4.01 -1.38
CA LEU A 6 -22.48 4.28 -0.84
C LEU A 6 -22.12 3.27 0.26
N PHE A 7 -23.03 2.99 1.19
CA PHE A 7 -22.79 2.00 2.24
C PHE A 7 -22.55 0.61 1.66
N ILE A 8 -23.35 0.17 0.69
CA ILE A 8 -23.14 -1.13 0.02
C ILE A 8 -21.76 -1.16 -0.68
N SER A 9 -21.38 -0.10 -1.39
CA SER A 9 -20.09 -0.03 -2.08
C SER A 9 -18.88 0.01 -1.14
N LEU A 10 -19.07 0.42 0.11
CA LEU A 10 -18.06 0.47 1.17
C LEU A 10 -18.08 -0.79 2.07
N THR A 11 -19.02 -1.71 1.89
CA THR A 11 -18.99 -2.96 2.67
C THR A 11 -17.91 -3.90 2.11
N PRO A 12 -16.93 -4.32 2.92
CA PRO A 12 -15.91 -5.29 2.48
C PRO A 12 -16.57 -6.59 2.02
N SER A 13 -16.29 -7.02 0.79
CA SER A 13 -16.70 -8.32 0.30
C SER A 13 -15.66 -9.38 0.65
N TRP A 14 -16.06 -10.65 0.70
CA TRP A 14 -15.09 -11.75 0.86
C TRP A 14 -14.05 -11.76 -0.26
N THR A 15 -14.41 -11.28 -1.45
CA THR A 15 -13.51 -11.15 -2.59
C THR A 15 -12.47 -10.06 -2.36
N SER A 16 -12.84 -8.87 -1.87
CA SER A 16 -11.87 -7.80 -1.58
C SER A 16 -10.91 -8.19 -0.47
N VAL A 17 -11.40 -8.89 0.57
CA VAL A 17 -10.58 -9.46 1.64
C VAL A 17 -9.60 -10.50 1.08
N ALA A 18 -10.06 -11.43 0.25
CA ALA A 18 -9.21 -12.44 -0.37
C ALA A 18 -8.15 -11.83 -1.30
N MET A 19 -8.51 -10.79 -2.07
CA MET A 19 -7.56 -10.05 -2.91
C MET A 19 -6.47 -9.39 -2.08
N LEU A 20 -6.83 -8.70 -0.98
CA LEU A 20 -5.87 -8.04 -0.09
C LEU A 20 -4.94 -9.05 0.59
N ILE A 21 -5.50 -10.14 1.13
CA ILE A 21 -4.71 -11.20 1.77
C ILE A 21 -3.79 -11.87 0.74
N GLY A 22 -4.30 -12.23 -0.43
CA GLY A 22 -3.51 -12.82 -1.52
C GLY A 22 -2.36 -11.90 -1.95
N TYR A 23 -2.61 -10.60 -2.01
CA TYR A 23 -1.59 -9.59 -2.30
C TYR A 23 -0.51 -9.51 -1.22
N PHE A 24 -0.86 -9.46 0.06
CA PHE A 24 0.13 -9.48 1.14
C PHE A 24 0.90 -10.78 1.23
N LEU A 25 0.24 -11.93 1.02
CA LEU A 25 0.90 -13.23 0.95
C LEU A 25 1.89 -13.29 -0.22
N TYR A 26 1.53 -12.76 -1.38
CA TYR A 26 2.45 -12.61 -2.51
C TYR A 26 3.67 -11.79 -2.11
N LEU A 27 3.48 -10.59 -1.55
CA LEU A 27 4.59 -9.72 -1.17
C LEU A 27 5.50 -10.35 -0.13
N ALA A 28 4.93 -11.02 0.88
CA ALA A 28 5.69 -11.67 1.94
C ALA A 28 6.48 -12.87 1.38
N THR A 29 5.86 -13.73 0.59
CA THR A 29 6.51 -14.93 0.04
C THR A 29 7.58 -14.57 -1.00
N VAL A 30 7.23 -13.76 -2.00
CA VAL A 30 8.13 -13.37 -3.07
C VAL A 30 9.25 -12.47 -2.56
N GLY A 31 8.93 -11.53 -1.66
CA GLY A 31 9.93 -10.69 -0.98
C GLY A 31 10.95 -11.49 -0.16
N SER A 32 10.53 -12.60 0.46
CA SER A 32 11.42 -13.47 1.24
C SER A 32 12.16 -14.54 0.42
N ILE A 33 11.69 -14.88 -0.79
CA ILE A 33 12.29 -15.94 -1.62
C ILE A 33 13.20 -15.37 -2.71
N LEU A 34 12.79 -14.28 -3.38
CA LEU A 34 13.54 -13.77 -4.52
C LEU A 34 14.93 -13.26 -4.10
N PRO A 35 15.94 -13.43 -4.98
CA PRO A 35 17.25 -12.85 -4.75
C PRO A 35 17.13 -11.32 -4.73
N GLY A 36 17.86 -10.70 -3.82
CA GLY A 36 17.88 -9.25 -3.65
C GLY A 36 19.15 -8.82 -2.96
N LYS A 37 19.54 -7.56 -3.18
CA LYS A 37 20.67 -6.96 -2.46
C LYS A 37 20.29 -6.86 -0.98
N LEU A 38 21.12 -7.42 -0.10
CA LEU A 38 20.97 -7.23 1.34
C LEU A 38 21.63 -5.91 1.71
N VAL A 39 20.83 -4.94 2.15
CA VAL A 39 21.26 -3.59 2.47
C VAL A 39 21.23 -3.43 4.00
N PRO A 40 22.35 -3.04 4.63
CA PRO A 40 22.35 -2.74 6.06
C PRO A 40 21.62 -1.42 6.30
N GLY A 41 20.64 -1.44 7.20
CA GLY A 41 19.93 -0.24 7.65
C GLY A 41 20.78 0.67 8.54
N ALA A 42 20.14 1.73 9.04
CA ALA A 42 20.73 2.62 10.01
C ALA A 42 21.13 1.89 11.31
N THR A 43 22.15 2.44 11.99
CA THR A 43 22.58 1.92 13.29
C THR A 43 21.57 2.35 14.34
N LEU A 44 21.01 1.38 15.06
CA LEU A 44 20.11 1.63 16.17
C LEU A 44 20.89 2.11 17.40
N SER A 45 20.18 2.66 18.39
CA SER A 45 20.81 3.19 19.60
C SER A 45 21.53 2.15 20.47
N ASP A 46 21.24 0.86 20.27
CA ASP A 46 21.95 -0.26 20.90
C ASP A 46 23.16 -0.76 20.10
N GLY A 47 23.49 -0.09 18.98
CA GLY A 47 24.59 -0.47 18.08
C GLY A 47 24.24 -1.56 17.06
N THR A 48 23.03 -2.14 17.14
CA THR A 48 22.58 -3.18 16.19
C THR A 48 22.08 -2.57 14.88
N ARG A 49 21.92 -3.42 13.85
CA ARG A 49 21.43 -3.01 12.52
C ARG A 49 20.46 -4.06 11.96
N LEU A 50 19.35 -3.57 11.40
CA LEU A 50 18.45 -4.37 10.59
C LEU A 50 19.02 -4.53 9.18
N HIS A 51 18.71 -5.65 8.53
CA HIS A 51 19.14 -5.92 7.15
C HIS A 51 17.91 -6.08 6.27
N TYR A 52 17.83 -5.28 5.22
CA TYR A 52 16.70 -5.25 4.31
C TYR A 52 17.06 -5.94 3.01
N ARG A 53 16.17 -6.84 2.54
CA ARG A 53 16.31 -7.44 1.22
C ARG A 53 15.62 -6.57 0.18
N CYS A 54 16.42 -5.85 -0.60
CA CYS A 54 15.95 -5.00 -1.69
C CYS A 54 15.78 -5.83 -2.96
N ASN A 55 14.57 -6.35 -3.17
CA ASN A 55 14.12 -7.09 -4.35
C ASN A 55 12.75 -6.60 -4.83
N GLY A 56 12.36 -5.37 -4.46
CA GLY A 56 11.06 -4.79 -4.78
C GLY A 56 10.83 -4.69 -6.29
N LEU A 57 11.82 -4.22 -7.06
CA LEU A 57 11.69 -4.13 -8.52
C LEU A 57 11.42 -5.49 -9.17
N LEU A 58 12.19 -6.51 -8.81
CA LEU A 58 11.99 -7.86 -9.35
C LEU A 58 10.63 -8.43 -8.94
N SER A 59 10.23 -8.21 -7.68
CA SER A 59 8.92 -8.62 -7.16
C SER A 59 7.76 -7.92 -7.88
N LEU A 60 7.91 -6.63 -8.22
CA LEU A 60 6.93 -5.87 -8.98
C LEU A 60 6.80 -6.39 -10.40
N LEU A 61 7.93 -6.54 -11.11
CA LEU A 61 7.94 -7.02 -12.49
C LEU A 61 7.34 -8.43 -12.60
N LEU A 62 7.67 -9.32 -11.65
CA LEU A 62 7.07 -10.64 -11.57
C LEU A 62 5.55 -10.56 -11.32
N LEU A 63 5.09 -9.67 -10.46
CA LEU A 63 3.66 -9.52 -10.16
C LEU A 63 2.89 -9.06 -11.40
N VAL A 64 3.40 -8.02 -12.07
CA VAL A 64 2.79 -7.49 -13.31
C VAL A 64 2.79 -8.56 -14.40
N LEU A 65 3.87 -9.34 -14.54
CA LEU A 65 3.95 -10.45 -15.49
C LEU A 65 2.90 -11.53 -15.17
N LEU A 66 2.80 -11.97 -13.91
CA LEU A 66 1.83 -12.99 -13.49
C LEU A 66 0.39 -12.53 -13.70
N LEU A 67 0.07 -11.28 -13.37
CA LEU A 67 -1.25 -10.70 -13.60
C LEU A 67 -1.53 -10.55 -15.11
N GLY A 68 -0.54 -10.17 -15.90
CA GLY A 68 -0.64 -10.07 -17.36
C GLY A 68 -0.93 -11.42 -18.02
N VAL A 69 -0.18 -12.46 -17.66
CA VAL A 69 -0.41 -13.84 -18.12
C VAL A 69 -1.76 -14.36 -17.62
N GLY A 70 -2.09 -14.14 -16.34
CA GLY A 70 -3.38 -14.52 -15.76
C GLY A 70 -4.57 -13.86 -16.47
N SER A 71 -4.42 -12.61 -16.91
CA SER A 71 -5.41 -11.89 -17.71
C SER A 71 -5.57 -12.50 -19.11
N GLN A 72 -4.47 -12.81 -19.80
CA GLN A 72 -4.53 -13.48 -21.11
C GLN A 72 -5.18 -14.87 -21.04
N MET A 73 -5.00 -15.58 -19.92
CA MET A 73 -5.63 -16.87 -19.66
C MET A 73 -7.07 -16.77 -19.11
N ASN A 74 -7.63 -15.57 -18.97
CA ASN A 74 -8.94 -15.30 -18.36
C ASN A 74 -9.07 -15.78 -16.89
N LEU A 75 -7.96 -15.95 -16.17
CA LEU A 75 -7.94 -16.33 -14.76
C LEU A 75 -8.17 -15.12 -13.84
N VAL A 76 -7.70 -13.95 -14.25
CA VAL A 76 -7.80 -12.71 -13.46
C VAL A 76 -8.31 -11.60 -14.36
N SER A 77 -9.40 -10.93 -13.99
CA SER A 77 -9.85 -9.75 -14.74
C SER A 77 -8.87 -8.59 -14.56
N PRO A 78 -8.41 -7.94 -15.64
CA PRO A 78 -7.54 -6.77 -15.54
C PRO A 78 -8.24 -5.58 -14.86
N THR A 79 -9.58 -5.54 -14.83
CA THR A 79 -10.37 -4.51 -14.16
C THR A 79 -10.75 -4.85 -12.72
N ALA A 80 -10.33 -6.02 -12.18
CA ALA A 80 -10.81 -6.53 -10.90
C ALA A 80 -10.65 -5.54 -9.73
N ILE A 81 -9.55 -4.78 -9.71
CA ILE A 81 -9.25 -3.76 -8.71
C ILE A 81 -10.11 -2.51 -8.95
N ALA A 82 -10.15 -2.01 -10.19
CA ALA A 82 -10.94 -0.83 -10.56
C ALA A 82 -12.45 -1.03 -10.31
N ASP A 83 -12.97 -2.24 -10.51
CA ASP A 83 -14.38 -2.58 -10.28
C ASP A 83 -14.75 -2.64 -8.79
N ARG A 84 -13.76 -2.87 -7.91
CA ARG A 84 -13.94 -3.01 -6.46
C ARG A 84 -13.18 -1.95 -5.67
N GLY A 85 -12.89 -0.80 -6.26
CA GLY A 85 -12.04 0.22 -5.65
C GLY A 85 -12.51 0.67 -4.26
N LEU A 86 -13.82 0.93 -4.09
CA LEU A 86 -14.41 1.33 -2.79
C LEU A 86 -14.44 0.18 -1.77
N GLU A 87 -14.70 -1.04 -2.21
CA GLU A 87 -14.62 -2.23 -1.35
C GLU A 87 -13.18 -2.46 -0.87
N LEU A 88 -12.18 -2.30 -1.75
CA LEU A 88 -10.77 -2.44 -1.40
C LEU A 88 -10.28 -1.31 -0.50
N LEU A 89 -10.76 -0.07 -0.69
CA LEU A 89 -10.47 1.06 0.18
C LEU A 89 -10.93 0.77 1.61
N SER A 90 -12.20 0.40 1.78
CA SER A 90 -12.78 0.07 3.08
C SER A 90 -12.12 -1.17 3.71
N THR A 91 -11.85 -2.21 2.92
CA THR A 91 -11.15 -3.42 3.38
C THR A 91 -9.76 -3.07 3.90
N THR A 92 -8.99 -2.29 3.14
CA THR A 92 -7.62 -1.90 3.52
C THR A 92 -7.62 -0.97 4.73
N PHE A 93 -8.59 -0.05 4.83
CA PHE A 93 -8.75 0.80 6.01
C PHE A 93 -9.03 -0.02 7.28
N ILE A 94 -9.98 -0.96 7.23
CA ILE A 94 -10.29 -1.84 8.36
C ILE A 94 -9.06 -2.67 8.73
N PHE A 95 -8.35 -3.21 7.74
CA PHE A 95 -7.09 -3.92 7.98
C PHE A 95 -6.07 -3.04 8.70
N SER A 96 -5.85 -1.79 8.26
CA SER A 96 -4.92 -0.84 8.91
C SER A 96 -5.30 -0.57 10.37
N VAL A 97 -6.58 -0.43 10.69
CA VAL A 97 -7.05 -0.29 12.08
C VAL A 97 -6.74 -1.57 12.87
N LEU A 98 -7.08 -2.75 12.35
CA LEU A 98 -6.88 -4.01 13.05
C LEU A 98 -5.41 -4.33 13.29
N VAL A 99 -4.55 -4.17 12.28
CA VAL A 99 -3.12 -4.49 12.39
C VAL A 99 -2.42 -3.53 13.37
N THR A 100 -2.81 -2.26 13.41
CA THR A 100 -2.19 -1.28 14.32
C THR A 100 -2.64 -1.47 15.76
N LEU A 101 -3.89 -1.90 15.99
CA LEU A 101 -4.33 -2.37 17.30
C LEU A 101 -3.54 -3.60 17.75
N MET A 102 -3.32 -4.57 16.85
CA MET A 102 -2.49 -5.75 17.15
C MET A 102 -1.05 -5.37 17.46
N LEU A 103 -0.43 -4.47 16.68
CA LEU A 103 0.91 -3.95 16.93
C LEU A 103 1.02 -3.27 18.30
N TYR A 104 0.00 -2.49 18.68
CA TYR A 104 -0.07 -1.88 20.00
C TYR A 104 -0.13 -2.94 21.12
N LEU A 105 -1.02 -3.93 21.01
CA LEU A 105 -1.15 -5.00 22.00
C LEU A 105 0.11 -5.88 22.10
N VAL A 106 0.73 -6.23 20.97
CA VAL A 106 1.98 -6.99 20.93
C VAL A 106 3.12 -6.18 21.53
N GLY A 107 3.22 -4.88 21.20
CA GLY A 107 4.24 -3.99 21.74
C GLY A 107 4.12 -3.80 23.25
N LEU A 108 2.90 -3.68 23.80
CA LEU A 108 2.68 -3.58 25.25
C LEU A 108 3.16 -4.84 26.00
N ASN A 109 2.98 -6.01 25.39
CA ASN A 109 3.40 -7.28 25.96
C ASN A 109 4.88 -7.62 25.67
N SER A 110 5.55 -6.82 24.83
CA SER A 110 6.94 -7.05 24.46
C SER A 110 7.88 -6.81 25.64
N ARG A 111 8.73 -7.79 25.91
CA ARG A 111 9.88 -7.68 26.83
C ARG A 111 11.21 -7.49 26.09
N ALA A 112 11.14 -7.21 24.79
CA ALA A 112 12.32 -7.09 23.95
C ALA A 112 13.19 -5.90 24.41
N LYS A 113 14.50 -6.13 24.48
CA LYS A 113 15.48 -5.11 24.85
C LYS A 113 16.14 -4.45 23.65
N SER A 114 16.03 -5.04 22.45
CA SER A 114 16.53 -4.43 21.21
C SER A 114 15.86 -3.09 20.99
N SER A 115 16.63 -2.08 20.59
CA SER A 115 16.13 -0.74 20.31
C SER A 115 15.04 -0.71 19.24
N SER A 116 15.00 -1.71 18.35
CA SER A 116 13.93 -1.87 17.35
C SER A 116 12.57 -2.19 18.00
N LEU A 117 12.56 -3.11 18.96
CA LEU A 117 11.34 -3.71 19.51
C LEU A 117 11.01 -3.24 20.93
N LYS A 118 11.89 -2.42 21.52
CA LYS A 118 11.70 -1.84 22.85
C LYS A 118 10.46 -0.92 22.83
N PRO A 119 9.44 -1.20 23.66
CA PRO A 119 8.24 -0.38 23.68
C PRO A 119 8.50 0.97 24.35
N HIS A 120 7.98 2.04 23.75
CA HIS A 120 8.00 3.41 24.26
C HIS A 120 6.55 3.87 24.44
N VAL A 121 6.04 3.78 25.66
CA VAL A 121 4.65 4.07 26.02
C VAL A 121 4.58 5.44 26.67
N SER A 122 3.76 6.35 26.14
CA SER A 122 3.55 7.68 26.72
C SER A 122 2.52 7.68 27.86
N GLY A 123 1.65 6.65 27.90
CA GLY A 123 0.54 6.53 28.84
C GLY A 123 -0.79 7.05 28.26
N ASN A 124 -0.79 7.65 27.07
CA ASN A 124 -2.00 8.03 26.34
C ASN A 124 -2.26 7.03 25.21
N LEU A 125 -3.35 6.26 25.34
CA LEU A 125 -3.75 5.22 24.39
C LEU A 125 -3.85 5.73 22.95
N ILE A 126 -4.48 6.89 22.73
CA ILE A 126 -4.72 7.43 21.38
C ILE A 126 -3.38 7.83 20.75
N HIS A 127 -2.53 8.51 21.51
CA HIS A 127 -1.21 8.92 21.05
C HIS A 127 -0.32 7.70 20.71
N ASP A 128 -0.31 6.71 21.59
CA ASP A 128 0.52 5.51 21.45
C ASP A 128 0.04 4.59 20.31
N TRP A 129 -1.26 4.52 20.05
CA TRP A 129 -1.80 3.82 18.88
C TRP A 129 -1.53 4.59 17.58
N TRP A 130 -1.67 5.92 17.60
CA TRP A 130 -1.46 6.77 16.41
C TRP A 130 0.00 6.77 15.94
N PHE A 131 0.94 7.03 16.85
CA PHE A 131 2.37 7.10 16.55
C PHE A 131 3.12 5.78 16.74
N GLY A 132 2.50 4.78 17.36
CA GLY A 132 3.13 3.50 17.63
C GLY A 132 4.09 3.54 18.82
N ILE A 133 4.34 2.35 19.38
CA ILE A 133 5.19 2.16 20.57
C ILE A 133 6.48 1.40 20.28
N GLN A 134 6.55 0.66 19.17
CA GLN A 134 7.76 -0.03 18.72
C GLN A 134 8.34 0.67 17.48
N LEU A 135 9.66 0.71 17.37
CA LEU A 135 10.33 1.35 16.24
C LEU A 135 10.09 0.52 14.98
N ASN A 136 10.63 -0.69 14.88
CA ASN A 136 10.59 -1.51 13.67
C ASN A 136 10.09 -2.92 14.02
N PRO A 137 8.76 -3.10 14.24
CA PRO A 137 8.22 -4.41 14.56
C PRO A 137 8.40 -5.37 13.37
N GLU A 138 8.84 -6.58 13.68
CA GLU A 138 9.12 -7.62 12.69
C GLU A 138 8.13 -8.79 12.82
N PHE A 139 7.75 -9.36 11.69
CA PHE A 139 6.97 -10.59 11.63
C PHE A 139 7.66 -11.60 10.73
N MET A 140 8.02 -12.77 11.29
CA MET A 140 8.73 -13.84 10.57
C MET A 140 10.02 -13.38 9.85
N GLY A 141 10.74 -12.40 10.42
CA GLY A 141 11.96 -11.84 9.86
C GLY A 141 11.74 -10.78 8.77
N ILE A 142 10.50 -10.33 8.57
CA ILE A 142 10.15 -9.21 7.69
C ILE A 142 9.90 -7.98 8.57
N ASP A 143 10.61 -6.89 8.30
CA ASP A 143 10.31 -5.58 8.88
C ASP A 143 8.99 -5.05 8.32
N LEU A 144 8.04 -4.75 9.22
CA LEU A 144 6.68 -4.39 8.81
C LEU A 144 6.59 -3.00 8.20
N LYS A 145 7.45 -2.05 8.57
CA LYS A 145 7.44 -0.72 7.93
C LYS A 145 7.85 -0.81 6.47
N PHE A 146 8.99 -1.46 6.23
CA PHE A 146 9.53 -1.66 4.91
C PHE A 146 8.58 -2.50 4.04
N PHE A 147 7.88 -3.47 4.66
CA PHE A 147 6.82 -4.22 4.00
C PHE A 147 5.61 -3.35 3.60
N PHE A 148 5.10 -2.50 4.49
CA PHE A 148 3.91 -1.69 4.21
C PHE A 148 4.18 -0.60 3.17
N VAL A 149 5.31 0.11 3.24
CA VAL A 149 5.67 1.12 2.21
C VAL A 149 5.81 0.46 0.83
N ARG A 150 6.42 -0.73 0.76
CA ARG A 150 6.51 -1.52 -0.46
C ARG A 150 5.12 -1.90 -0.97
N ALA A 151 4.25 -2.36 -0.08
CA ALA A 151 2.89 -2.72 -0.41
C ALA A 151 2.04 -1.53 -0.89
N GLY A 152 2.24 -0.34 -0.31
CA GLY A 152 1.61 0.89 -0.74
C GLY A 152 2.02 1.28 -2.16
N MET A 153 3.33 1.36 -2.41
CA MET A 153 3.86 1.76 -3.72
C MET A 153 3.50 0.78 -4.84
N MET A 154 3.58 -0.53 -4.60
CA MET A 154 3.12 -1.52 -5.58
C MET A 154 1.59 -1.45 -5.77
N GLY A 155 0.83 -1.28 -4.68
CA GLY A 155 -0.63 -1.19 -4.71
C GLY A 155 -1.10 0.00 -5.55
N TRP A 156 -0.42 1.14 -5.43
CA TRP A 156 -0.67 2.31 -6.28
C TRP A 156 -0.54 1.98 -7.77
N LEU A 157 0.54 1.30 -8.19
CA LEU A 157 0.70 0.91 -9.59
C LEU A 157 -0.42 -0.04 -10.04
N LEU A 158 -0.79 -1.03 -9.21
CA LEU A 158 -1.82 -2.00 -9.56
C LEU A 158 -3.20 -1.35 -9.74
N ILE A 159 -3.57 -0.39 -8.88
CA ILE A 159 -4.79 0.41 -9.05
C ILE A 159 -4.72 1.16 -10.38
N ASN A 160 -3.61 1.84 -10.66
CA ASN A 160 -3.42 2.61 -11.89
C ASN A 160 -3.52 1.75 -13.16
N LEU A 161 -2.88 0.58 -13.18
CA LEU A 161 -2.96 -0.37 -14.30
C LEU A 161 -4.38 -0.90 -14.49
N SER A 162 -5.10 -1.19 -13.40
CA SER A 162 -6.47 -1.69 -13.48
C SER A 162 -7.44 -0.62 -14.00
N VAL A 163 -7.29 0.63 -13.56
CA VAL A 163 -8.07 1.76 -14.08
C VAL A 163 -7.74 2.02 -15.55
N LEU A 164 -6.45 1.95 -15.94
CA LEU A 164 -6.04 2.07 -17.34
C LEU A 164 -6.69 0.99 -18.21
N ALA A 165 -6.66 -0.28 -17.77
CA ALA A 165 -7.30 -1.38 -18.49
C ALA A 165 -8.81 -1.12 -18.70
N LYS A 166 -9.49 -0.63 -17.67
CA LYS A 166 -10.90 -0.25 -17.76
C LYS A 166 -11.15 0.87 -18.76
N CYS A 167 -10.29 1.89 -18.81
CA CYS A 167 -10.38 2.99 -19.78
C CYS A 167 -10.21 2.50 -21.22
N VAL A 168 -9.29 1.56 -21.45
CA VAL A 168 -9.04 0.98 -22.77
C VAL A 168 -10.26 0.17 -23.22
N ILE A 169 -10.85 -0.63 -22.34
CA ILE A 169 -12.06 -1.43 -22.62
C ILE A 169 -13.26 -0.51 -22.92
N GLU A 170 -13.44 0.56 -22.16
CA GLU A 170 -14.53 1.52 -22.35
C GLU A 170 -14.27 2.53 -23.48
N ALA A 171 -13.13 2.45 -24.17
CA ALA A 171 -12.69 3.41 -25.19
C ALA A 171 -12.69 4.89 -24.74
N LYS A 172 -12.38 5.14 -23.45
CA LYS A 172 -12.35 6.48 -22.83
C LYS A 172 -10.92 6.99 -22.58
N LEU A 173 -9.93 6.47 -23.31
CA LEU A 173 -8.54 6.83 -23.08
C LEU A 173 -8.23 8.25 -23.59
N SER A 174 -7.91 9.16 -22.68
CA SER A 174 -7.50 10.53 -22.99
C SER A 174 -5.99 10.73 -22.93
N GLN A 175 -5.50 11.81 -23.56
CA GLN A 175 -4.08 12.17 -23.51
C GLN A 175 -3.59 12.47 -22.08
N SER A 176 -4.42 13.13 -21.25
CA SER A 176 -4.08 13.40 -19.85
C SER A 176 -3.97 12.12 -19.03
N MET A 177 -4.84 11.13 -19.29
CA MET A 177 -4.75 9.82 -18.64
C MET A 177 -3.46 9.09 -19.02
N ILE A 178 -3.06 9.11 -20.29
CA ILE A 178 -1.80 8.50 -20.75
C ILE A 178 -0.60 9.15 -20.07
N LEU A 179 -0.55 10.48 -20.03
CA LEU A 179 0.56 11.21 -19.39
C LEU A 179 0.63 10.94 -17.89
N TYR A 180 -0.52 10.94 -17.21
CA TYR A 180 -0.60 10.59 -15.79
C TYR A 180 -0.07 9.18 -15.53
N GLN A 181 -0.53 8.19 -16.30
CA GLN A 181 -0.08 6.79 -16.16
C GLN A 181 1.43 6.65 -16.41
N LEU A 182 1.96 7.35 -17.41
CA LEU A 182 3.39 7.36 -17.72
C LEU A 182 4.21 7.93 -16.56
N PHE A 183 3.86 9.13 -16.06
CA PHE A 183 4.63 9.77 -14.99
C PHE A 183 4.54 9.01 -13.67
N CYS A 184 3.36 8.50 -13.31
CA CYS A 184 3.20 7.66 -12.12
C CYS A 184 3.98 6.35 -12.25
N GLY A 185 3.91 5.70 -13.41
CA GLY A 185 4.69 4.50 -13.68
C GLY A 185 6.20 4.73 -13.55
N LEU A 186 6.71 5.82 -14.12
CA LEU A 186 8.12 6.20 -14.02
C LEU A 186 8.53 6.49 -12.57
N TYR A 187 7.70 7.21 -11.81
CA TYR A 187 7.95 7.50 -10.40
C TYR A 187 8.05 6.22 -9.54
N ILE A 188 7.11 5.29 -9.73
CA ILE A 188 7.09 4.02 -8.97
C ILE A 188 8.28 3.13 -9.38
N LEU A 189 8.64 3.10 -10.66
CA LEU A 189 9.82 2.36 -11.12
C LEU A 189 11.11 2.94 -10.56
N ASP A 190 11.26 4.27 -10.51
CA ASP A 190 12.40 4.94 -9.89
C ASP A 190 12.52 4.59 -8.40
N TYR A 191 11.39 4.63 -7.67
CA TYR A 191 11.31 4.17 -6.28
C TYR A 191 11.84 2.74 -6.11
N PHE A 192 11.41 1.79 -6.95
CA PHE A 192 11.83 0.39 -6.82
C PHE A 192 13.25 0.14 -7.31
N PHE A 193 13.75 0.94 -8.26
CA PHE A 193 15.13 0.90 -8.70
C PHE A 193 16.08 1.35 -7.57
N TYR A 194 15.68 2.36 -6.82
CA TYR A 194 16.44 2.94 -5.71
C TYR A 194 15.90 2.56 -4.33
N GLU A 195 15.25 1.39 -4.23
CA GLU A 195 14.58 0.91 -3.01
C GLU A 195 15.51 0.89 -1.79
N GLU A 196 16.81 0.71 -2.00
CA GLU A 196 17.81 0.72 -0.92
C GLU A 196 17.88 2.03 -0.14
N PHE A 197 17.62 3.18 -0.78
CA PHE A 197 17.62 4.48 -0.09
C PHE A 197 16.42 4.63 0.84
N MET A 198 15.33 3.90 0.61
CA MET A 198 14.18 3.89 1.50
C MET A 198 14.53 3.36 2.89
N THR A 199 15.56 2.52 3.02
CA THR A 199 16.02 2.01 4.33
C THR A 199 16.64 3.08 5.24
N SER A 200 16.92 4.27 4.67
CA SER A 200 17.52 5.42 5.36
C SER A 200 16.57 6.61 5.57
N THR A 201 15.30 6.46 5.19
CA THR A 201 14.30 7.54 5.38
C THR A 201 13.90 7.67 6.83
N TRP A 202 13.37 8.85 7.17
CA TRP A 202 12.93 9.19 8.53
C TRP A 202 11.92 8.19 9.10
N ASP A 203 10.96 7.77 8.28
CA ASP A 203 9.92 6.80 8.65
C ASP A 203 10.51 5.47 9.14
N ILE A 204 11.60 5.00 8.51
CA ILE A 204 12.28 3.76 8.88
C ILE A 204 13.17 3.95 10.13
N ILE A 205 13.94 5.04 10.17
CA ILE A 205 15.02 5.19 11.17
C ILE A 205 14.55 5.81 12.51
N ALA A 206 13.50 6.64 12.49
CA ALA A 206 13.15 7.50 13.63
C ALA A 206 11.70 7.37 14.09
N GLU A 207 10.75 7.21 13.16
CA GLU A 207 9.34 7.12 13.54
C GLU A 207 8.99 5.73 14.07
N ARG A 208 7.96 5.60 14.91
CA ARG A 208 7.49 4.29 15.39
C ARG A 208 6.34 3.83 14.50
N LEU A 209 6.16 2.51 14.36
CA LEU A 209 5.09 1.99 13.52
C LEU A 209 3.74 2.04 14.27
N GLY A 210 2.96 3.08 13.98
CA GLY A 210 1.59 3.28 14.46
C GLY A 210 0.56 3.36 13.34
N PHE A 211 -0.68 3.73 13.70
CA PHE A 211 -1.76 3.91 12.74
C PHE A 211 -1.43 4.93 11.64
N MET A 212 -0.77 6.03 11.98
CA MET A 212 -0.41 7.07 11.02
C MET A 212 0.39 6.52 9.83
N LEU A 213 1.46 5.75 10.10
CA LEU A 213 2.31 5.17 9.05
C LEU A 213 1.58 4.07 8.28
N VAL A 214 0.92 3.13 8.97
CA VAL A 214 0.20 2.04 8.29
C VAL A 214 -0.95 2.55 7.42
N PHE A 215 -1.68 3.56 7.89
CA PHE A 215 -2.71 4.22 7.09
C PHE A 215 -2.08 5.00 5.91
N GLY A 216 -1.00 5.73 6.16
CA GLY A 216 -0.24 6.44 5.14
C GLY A 216 0.17 5.50 3.98
N ASP A 217 0.82 4.40 4.34
CA ASP A 217 1.35 3.44 3.39
C ASP A 217 0.25 2.67 2.63
N LEU A 218 -0.73 2.12 3.33
CA LEU A 218 -1.69 1.18 2.73
C LEU A 218 -2.94 1.86 2.16
N VAL A 219 -3.35 2.99 2.71
CA VAL A 219 -4.59 3.67 2.32
C VAL A 219 -4.29 4.97 1.59
N PHE A 220 -3.49 5.84 2.20
CA PHE A 220 -3.30 7.18 1.66
C PHE A 220 -2.55 7.15 0.33
N ILE A 221 -1.40 6.48 0.23
CA ILE A 221 -0.62 6.40 -1.02
C ILE A 221 -1.44 5.77 -2.15
N PRO A 222 -2.00 4.55 -2.04
CA PRO A 222 -2.59 3.89 -3.19
C PRO A 222 -3.88 4.56 -3.65
N PHE A 223 -4.73 4.98 -2.72
CA PHE A 223 -6.07 5.46 -3.07
C PHE A 223 -6.09 6.97 -3.34
N THR A 224 -5.31 7.78 -2.62
CA THR A 224 -5.26 9.23 -2.87
C THR A 224 -4.48 9.54 -4.14
N PHE A 225 -3.33 8.88 -4.36
CA PHE A 225 -2.51 9.20 -5.53
C PHE A 225 -3.09 8.65 -6.83
N SER A 226 -4.07 7.75 -6.76
CA SER A 226 -4.84 7.24 -7.92
C SER A 226 -6.07 8.10 -8.27
N ILE A 227 -6.38 9.13 -7.48
CA ILE A 227 -7.59 9.95 -7.67
C ILE A 227 -7.62 10.56 -9.08
N GLN A 228 -6.50 11.04 -9.60
CA GLN A 228 -6.42 11.67 -10.93
C GLN A 228 -6.80 10.68 -12.05
N ALA A 229 -6.39 9.43 -11.94
CA ALA A 229 -6.80 8.36 -12.85
C ALA A 229 -8.31 8.06 -12.77
N CYS A 230 -8.88 8.14 -11.57
CA CYS A 230 -10.28 7.85 -11.31
C CYS A 230 -11.24 9.02 -11.69
N ILE A 231 -10.86 10.27 -11.38
CA ILE A 231 -11.70 11.47 -11.60
C ILE A 231 -11.86 11.75 -13.09
N HIS A 232 -10.80 11.62 -13.89
CA HIS A 232 -10.85 11.91 -15.32
C HIS A 232 -11.91 11.07 -16.06
N ASN A 233 -12.32 9.95 -15.47
CA ASN A 233 -13.25 9.00 -16.06
C ASN A 233 -14.58 8.85 -15.28
N GLN A 234 -14.87 9.75 -14.31
CA GLN A 234 -16.07 9.70 -13.45
C GLN A 234 -16.26 8.36 -12.69
N PHE A 235 -15.19 7.59 -12.46
CA PHE A 235 -15.32 6.22 -11.93
C PHE A 235 -15.74 6.13 -10.46
N LEU A 236 -15.36 7.09 -9.63
CA LEU A 236 -15.74 7.11 -8.21
C LEU A 236 -17.15 7.67 -7.99
N LEU A 237 -17.70 8.39 -8.97
CA LEU A 237 -19.01 9.03 -8.88
C LEU A 237 -19.65 9.08 -10.28
N PRO A 238 -20.30 8.00 -10.74
CA PRO A 238 -20.94 7.95 -12.06
C PRO A 238 -22.09 8.97 -12.25
N HIS A 239 -22.41 9.76 -11.21
CA HIS A 239 -23.50 10.74 -11.19
C HIS A 239 -23.10 12.17 -10.81
N THR A 240 -21.80 12.49 -10.76
CA THR A 240 -21.38 13.88 -10.54
C THR A 240 -20.69 14.46 -11.76
N ASN A 241 -21.32 15.48 -12.36
CA ASN A 241 -20.64 16.44 -13.23
C ASN A 241 -19.63 17.25 -12.40
N LEU A 242 -18.48 16.63 -12.12
CA LEU A 242 -17.35 17.27 -11.43
C LEU A 242 -16.55 18.20 -12.36
N SER A 243 -16.94 18.25 -13.65
CA SER A 243 -16.46 19.24 -14.62
C SER A 243 -16.81 20.68 -14.24
N LEU A 244 -17.61 20.93 -13.20
CA LEU A 244 -17.90 22.29 -12.71
C LEU A 244 -17.07 22.71 -11.48
N PHE A 245 -16.47 21.78 -10.74
CA PHE A 245 -15.81 22.12 -9.46
C PHE A 245 -14.31 22.45 -9.58
N ILE A 246 -13.67 22.09 -10.71
CA ILE A 246 -12.24 22.34 -10.94
C ILE A 246 -12.00 23.64 -11.73
N TYR A 247 -13.02 24.19 -12.41
CA TYR A 247 -12.89 25.50 -13.08
C TYR A 247 -13.14 26.70 -12.16
N GLU A 248 -13.46 26.48 -10.88
CA GLU A 248 -13.66 27.55 -9.89
C GLU A 248 -12.62 27.55 -8.74
N LEU A 249 -11.49 26.84 -8.91
CA LEU A 249 -10.30 26.94 -8.04
C LEU A 249 -9.09 27.32 -8.89
#